data_AF-A0A439N2V7-F1
#
_entry.id   AF-A0A439N2V7-F1
#
_cell.length_a   1.000
_cell.length_b   1.000
_cell.length_c   1.000
_cell.angle_alpha   90.00
_cell.angle_beta   90.00
_cell.angle_gamma   90.00
#
_symmetry.space_group_name_H-M   'P 1'
#
loop_
_entity.id
_entity.type
_entity.pdbx_description
1 polymer ?
#
loop_
_entity_poly.entity_id
_entity_poly.type
_entity_poly.pdbx_seq_one_letter_code
_entity_poly.pdbx_strand_id
1 'polypeptide(L)' 'MSYAVETCPDDVDRPKTLLHSLGEEGSRIINVIWQPGRDVPTDIGPITQPSGYVIVLEYPS' A
#
# COMPACT_ATOMS: atom_id res chain seq x y z
N MET A 1 14.90 -7.24 -11.55
CA MET A 1 14.39 -6.41 -10.45
C MET A 1 13.23 -5.56 -10.94
N SER A 2 12.06 -5.77 -10.34
CA SER A 2 10.81 -5.08 -10.69
C SER A 2 10.30 -4.33 -9.47
N TYR A 3 10.07 -3.02 -9.62
CA TYR A 3 9.45 -2.20 -8.58
C TYR A 3 7.94 -2.31 -8.67
N ALA A 4 7.29 -2.42 -7.51
CA ALA A 4 5.84 -2.50 -7.41
C ALA A 4 5.31 -1.59 -6.31
N VAL A 5 4.03 -1.24 -6.44
CA VAL A 5 3.27 -0.46 -5.46
C VAL A 5 2.06 -1.28 -5.05
N GLU A 6 1.98 -1.59 -3.76
CA GLU A 6 0.88 -2.29 -3.14
C GLU A 6 0.06 -1.32 -2.27
N THR A 7 -1.24 -1.57 -2.17
CA THR A 7 -2.14 -0.77 -1.30
C THR A 7 -2.77 -1.65 -0.25
N CYS A 8 -2.75 -1.20 1.00
CA CYS A 8 -3.38 -1.90 2.13
C CYS A 8 -4.40 -0.98 2.81
N PRO A 9 -5.62 -1.46 3.12
CA PRO A 9 -6.57 -0.70 3.93
C PRO A 9 -6.00 -0.33 5.30
N ASP A 10 -6.51 0.74 5.89
CA ASP A 10 -6.18 1.16 7.25
C ASP A 10 -6.83 0.22 8.29
N ASP A 11 -6.16 -0.89 8.53
CA ASP A 11 -6.54 -1.95 9.46
C ASP A 11 -5.32 -2.27 10.33
N VAL A 12 -5.54 -2.69 11.58
CA VAL A 12 -4.46 -2.89 12.56
C VAL A 12 -3.60 -4.12 12.21
N ASP A 13 -4.20 -5.16 11.64
CA ASP A 13 -3.53 -6.45 11.43
C ASP A 13 -3.11 -6.67 9.98
N ARG A 14 -3.86 -6.13 9.01
CA ARG A 14 -3.57 -6.36 7.58
C ARG A 14 -2.19 -5.86 7.12
N PRO A 15 -1.72 -4.65 7.48
CA PRO A 15 -0.40 -4.18 7.06
C PRO A 15 0.71 -5.09 7.59
N LYS A 16 0.56 -5.56 8.84
CA LYS A 16 1.53 -6.47 9.45
C LYS A 16 1.59 -7.80 8.70
N THR A 17 0.45 -8.42 8.41
CA THR A 17 0.37 -9.68 7.66
C THR A 17 0.94 -9.52 6.24
N LEU A 18 0.60 -8.43 5.55
CA LEU A 18 1.10 -8.16 4.21
C LEU A 18 2.62 -7.99 4.19
N LEU A 19 3.18 -7.17 5.08
CA LEU A 19 4.63 -6.96 5.16
C LEU A 19 5.38 -8.25 5.51
N HIS A 20 4.78 -9.12 6.33
CA HIS A 20 5.34 -10.44 6.62
C HIS A 20 5.39 -11.33 5.38
N SER A 21 4.27 -11.48 4.66
CA SER A 21 4.20 -12.29 3.42
C SER A 21 5.22 -11.81 2.39
N LEU A 22 5.31 -10.50 2.17
CA LEU A 22 6.27 -9.91 1.24
C LEU A 22 7.72 -10.20 1.64
N GLY A 23 8.03 -10.19 2.94
CA GLY A 23 9.33 -10.57 3.45
C GLY A 23 9.65 -12.06 3.27
N GLU A 24 8.67 -12.94 3.47
CA GLU A 24 8.81 -14.39 3.23
C GLU A 24 9.02 -14.72 1.75
N GLU A 25 8.38 -13.97 0.87
CA GLU A 25 8.55 -14.07 -0.59
C GLU A 25 9.89 -13.52 -1.08
N GLY A 26 10.70 -12.90 -0.20
CA GLY A 26 12.01 -12.33 -0.53
C GLY A 26 11.94 -10.92 -1.12
N SER A 27 10.79 -10.25 -1.02
CA SER A 27 10.64 -8.87 -1.45
C SER A 27 11.34 -7.91 -0.48
N ARG A 28 11.91 -6.84 -1.05
CA ARG A 28 12.50 -5.75 -0.27
C ARG A 28 11.49 -4.62 -0.15
N ILE A 29 11.07 -4.32 1.08
CA ILE A 29 10.25 -3.13 1.36
C ILE A 29 11.14 -1.89 1.28
N ILE A 30 10.76 -0.97 0.40
CA ILE A 30 11.47 0.31 0.19
C ILE A 30 10.86 1.40 1.05
N ASN A 31 9.51 1.48 1.06
CA ASN A 31 8.80 2.48 1.85
C ASN A 31 7.39 2.01 2.22
N VAL A 32 6.88 2.51 3.34
CA VAL A 32 5.50 2.32 3.80
C VAL A 32 4.96 3.69 4.18
N ILE A 33 3.92 4.13 3.47
CA ILE A 33 3.35 5.47 3.61
C ILE A 33 1.90 5.33 4.05
N TRP A 34 1.56 5.78 5.26
CA TRP A 34 0.16 5.94 5.66
C TRP A 34 -0.40 7.23 5.06
N GLN A 35 -1.62 7.15 4.53
CA GLN A 35 -2.36 8.28 3.97
C GLN A 35 -3.71 8.41 4.68
N PRO A 36 -4.10 9.61 5.13
CA PRO A 36 -5.42 9.84 5.68
C PRO A 36 -6.50 9.75 4.59
N GLY A 37 -7.73 9.44 5.01
CA GLY A 37 -8.89 9.51 4.11
C GLY A 37 -9.08 10.93 3.59
N ARG A 38 -9.42 11.06 2.31
CA ARG A 38 -9.59 12.34 1.62
C ARG A 38 -10.56 12.24 0.47
N ASP A 39 -11.19 13.36 0.13
CA ASP A 39 -11.98 13.45 -1.09
C ASP A 39 -11.06 13.76 -2.28
N VAL A 40 -11.19 12.96 -3.33
CA VAL A 40 -10.42 13.08 -4.57
C VAL A 40 -11.35 13.60 -5.66
N PRO A 41 -11.07 14.76 -6.27
CA PRO A 41 -11.86 15.25 -7.40
C PRO A 41 -11.66 14.34 -8.61
N THR A 42 -12.76 13.97 -9.27
CA THR A 42 -12.74 13.21 -10.52
C THR A 42 -13.73 13.81 -11.52
N ASP A 43 -13.65 13.39 -12.79
CA ASP A 43 -14.52 13.88 -13.86
C ASP A 43 -16.01 13.56 -13.65
N ILE A 44 -16.32 12.58 -12.78
CA ILE A 44 -17.69 12.16 -12.45
C ILE A 44 -18.17 12.68 -11.08
N GLY A 45 -17.37 13.51 -10.40
CA GLY A 45 -17.63 14.02 -9.05
C GLY A 45 -16.57 13.61 -8.02
N PRO A 46 -16.59 14.18 -6.80
CA PRO A 46 -15.65 13.81 -5.76
C PRO A 46 -15.89 12.38 -5.29
N ILE A 47 -14.83 11.57 -5.20
CA ILE A 47 -14.86 10.25 -4.57
C ILE A 47 -14.14 10.31 -3.23
N THR A 48 -14.72 9.68 -2.20
CA THR A 48 -14.02 9.55 -0.92
C THR A 48 -13.05 8.39 -0.99
N GLN A 49 -11.76 8.70 -0.94
CA GLN A 49 -10.69 7.72 -0.80
C GLN A 49 -10.49 7.42 0.70
N PRO A 50 -10.63 6.17 1.16
CA PRO A 50 -10.42 5.83 2.57
C PRO A 50 -8.95 5.97 2.96
N SER A 51 -8.68 6.05 4.27
CA SER A 51 -7.30 5.96 4.76
C SER A 51 -6.70 4.59 4.42
N GLY A 52 -5.39 4.55 4.30
CA GLY A 52 -4.68 3.32 4.01
C GLY A 52 -3.18 3.50 3.88
N TYR A 53 -2.50 2.39 3.61
CA TYR A 53 -1.08 2.33 3.40
C TYR A 53 -0.77 2.14 1.93
N VAL A 54 0.25 2.85 1.46
CA VAL A 54 0.90 2.63 0.17
C VAL A 54 2.28 2.05 0.46
N ILE A 55 2.57 0.87 -0.09
CA ILE A 55 3.80 0.13 0.14
C ILE A 55 4.55 0.09 -1.17
N VAL A 56 5.78 0.61 -1.17
CA VAL A 56 6.70 0.56 -2.31
C VAL A 56 7.68 -0.56 -2.04
N LEU A 57 7.81 -1.49 -2.98
CA LEU A 57 8.68 -2.65 -2.82
C LEU A 57 9.38 -3.03 -4.13
N GLU A 58 10.36 -3.92 -3.98
CA GLU A 58 11.10 -4.55 -5.05
C GLU A 58 10.97 -6.07 -4.90
N TYR A 59 10.48 -6.74 -5.96
CA TYR A 59 10.39 -8.19 -5.99
C TYR A 59 11.77 -8.83 -6.27
N PRO A 60 12.04 -10.02 -5.68
CA PRO A 60 13.21 -10.80 -6.06
C PRO A 60 13.11 -11.16 -7.55
N SER A 61 14.25 -11.18 -8.22
CA SER A 61 14.33 -11.42 -9.67
C SER A 61 14.20 -12.89 -10.02
#